data_AF-B0XEP0-F1
#
_entry.id   AF-B0XEP0-F1
#
_cell.length_a   1.000
_cell.length_b   1.000
_cell.length_c   1.000
_cell.angle_alpha   90.00
_cell.angle_beta   90.00
_cell.angle_gamma   90.00
#
_symmetry.space_group_name_H-M   'P 1'
#
loop_
_entity.id
_entity.type
_entity.pdbx_description
1 polymer ?
#
loop_
_entity_poly.entity_id
_entity_poly.type
_entity_poly.pdbx_seq_one_letter_code
_entity_poly.pdbx_strand_id
1 'polypeptide(L)'
;MDVYQLAVQFYIPRLEQLGVQYLEFKISKTNVLDALYNADRMGLTLIKDHCMGFITKDDHFIDIVMSPEFAALEKMLIVEIIRKKQNPSKHSTDMKYDKTIGTSLENDMAVFLKSGGKEFCDINLVLEGKVIPAHKSILAARCTYFQAMFRSFMPADNTVNEAFSSLLRYIYYGDTKMPPEDSLYLFQAPCFYGFTNNRLQAFCKHNLENNIT
;
A
#
# COMPACT_ATOMS: atom_id res chain seq x y z
N MET A 1 -15.90 -5.08 3.31
CA MET A 1 -15.42 -4.97 4.70
C MET A 1 -14.25 -5.91 4.96
N ASP A 2 -14.20 -7.07 4.30
CA ASP A 2 -13.16 -8.09 4.45
C ASP A 2 -11.73 -7.54 4.26
N VAL A 3 -11.50 -6.69 3.27
CA VAL A 3 -10.17 -6.07 3.03
C VAL A 3 -9.70 -5.26 4.24
N TYR A 4 -10.59 -4.49 4.87
CA TYR A 4 -10.26 -3.72 6.07
C TYR A 4 -9.96 -4.66 7.26
N GLN A 5 -10.78 -5.70 7.43
CA GLN A 5 -10.53 -6.70 8.48
C GLN A 5 -9.17 -7.38 8.31
N LEU A 6 -8.83 -7.80 7.10
CA LEU A 6 -7.53 -8.41 6.80
C LEU A 6 -6.39 -7.41 7.04
N ALA A 7 -6.60 -6.13 6.73
CA ALA A 7 -5.61 -5.09 7.02
C ALA A 7 -5.34 -4.94 8.52
N VAL A 8 -6.38 -4.95 9.35
CA VAL A 8 -6.25 -4.94 10.81
C VAL A 8 -5.57 -6.23 11.30
N GLN A 9 -6.01 -7.38 10.80
CA GLN A 9 -5.51 -8.70 11.21
C GLN A 9 -4.03 -8.91 10.87
N PHE A 10 -3.61 -8.47 9.69
CA PHE A 10 -2.22 -8.60 9.23
C PHE A 10 -1.36 -7.38 9.58
N TYR A 11 -1.87 -6.44 10.38
CA TYR A 11 -1.17 -5.22 10.76
C TYR A 11 -0.61 -4.46 9.55
N ILE A 12 -1.47 -4.20 8.56
CA ILE A 12 -1.16 -3.44 7.34
C ILE A 12 -1.76 -2.04 7.49
N PRO A 13 -1.09 -1.09 8.17
CA PRO A 13 -1.72 0.13 8.66
C PRO A 13 -2.15 1.04 7.51
N ARG A 14 -1.43 1.02 6.38
CA ARG A 14 -1.78 1.78 5.19
C ARG A 14 -3.06 1.27 4.52
N LEU A 15 -3.25 -0.04 4.46
CA LEU A 15 -4.45 -0.64 3.87
C LEU A 15 -5.65 -0.45 4.79
N GLU A 16 -5.43 -0.56 6.10
CA GLU A 16 -6.43 -0.19 7.10
C GLU A 16 -6.87 1.27 6.86
N GLN A 17 -5.88 2.14 6.68
CA GLN A 17 -6.11 3.56 6.45
C GLN A 17 -6.93 3.86 5.19
N LEU A 18 -6.54 3.26 4.07
CA LEU A 18 -7.26 3.39 2.81
C LEU A 18 -8.67 2.80 2.91
N GLY A 19 -8.84 1.71 3.66
CA GLY A 19 -10.13 1.09 3.92
C GLY A 19 -11.09 2.04 4.64
N VAL A 20 -10.65 2.74 5.68
CA VAL A 20 -11.46 3.76 6.35
C VAL A 20 -11.83 4.88 5.38
N GLN A 21 -10.84 5.49 4.71
CA GLN A 21 -11.08 6.63 3.80
C GLN A 21 -12.09 6.27 2.70
N TYR A 22 -11.97 5.06 2.16
CA TYR A 22 -12.90 4.57 1.16
C TYR A 22 -14.32 4.46 1.71
N LEU A 23 -14.48 3.90 2.92
CA LEU A 23 -15.79 3.76 3.57
C LEU A 23 -16.39 5.13 3.91
N GLU A 24 -15.60 6.07 4.44
CA GLU A 24 -16.09 7.42 4.72
C GLU A 24 -16.63 8.13 3.47
N PHE A 25 -15.94 7.99 2.33
CA PHE A 25 -16.36 8.62 1.08
C PHE A 25 -17.56 7.92 0.42
N LYS A 26 -17.74 6.62 0.69
CA LYS A 26 -18.78 5.80 0.05
C LYS A 26 -20.00 5.56 0.91
N ILE A 27 -19.95 5.81 2.22
CA ILE A 27 -21.12 5.71 3.09
C ILE A 27 -22.17 6.72 2.67
N SER A 28 -23.40 6.22 2.49
CA SER A 28 -24.57 6.95 2.07
C SER A 28 -25.81 6.43 2.79
N LYS A 29 -26.94 7.13 2.65
CA LYS A 29 -28.23 6.71 3.22
C LYS A 29 -28.65 5.30 2.80
N THR A 30 -28.23 4.85 1.61
CA THR A 30 -28.65 3.56 1.04
C THR A 30 -27.81 2.37 1.48
N ASN A 31 -26.59 2.59 1.99
CA ASN A 31 -25.65 1.50 2.32
C ASN A 31 -25.15 1.52 3.78
N VAL A 32 -25.46 2.56 4.54
CA VAL A 32 -24.93 2.73 5.91
C VAL A 32 -25.41 1.65 6.87
N LEU A 33 -26.62 1.11 6.70
CA LEU A 33 -27.15 0.04 7.55
C LEU A 33 -26.43 -1.29 7.31
N ASP A 34 -26.19 -1.65 6.06
CA ASP A 34 -25.38 -2.82 5.71
C ASP A 34 -23.94 -2.67 6.20
N ALA A 35 -23.35 -1.48 6.02
CA ALA A 35 -22.01 -1.18 6.51
C ALA A 35 -21.94 -1.30 8.04
N LEU A 36 -22.95 -0.80 8.76
CA LEU A 36 -23.06 -0.90 10.21
C LEU A 36 -23.17 -2.35 10.68
N TYR A 37 -24.07 -3.12 10.07
CA TYR A 37 -24.27 -4.54 10.38
C TYR A 37 -22.97 -5.34 10.20
N ASN A 38 -22.28 -5.14 9.08
CA ASN A 38 -21.02 -5.82 8.83
C ASN A 38 -19.92 -5.34 9.80
N ALA A 39 -19.85 -4.05 10.11
CA ALA A 39 -18.88 -3.52 11.08
C ALA A 39 -19.08 -4.13 12.48
N ASP A 40 -20.32 -4.25 12.94
CA ASP A 40 -20.64 -4.86 14.23
C ASP A 40 -20.29 -6.34 14.28
N ARG A 41 -20.72 -7.12 13.28
CA ARG A 41 -20.44 -8.55 13.18
C ARG A 41 -18.94 -8.87 13.14
N MET A 42 -18.16 -7.97 12.54
CA MET A 42 -16.71 -8.12 12.38
C MET A 42 -15.91 -7.45 13.52
N GLY A 43 -16.58 -6.83 14.51
CA GLY A 43 -15.93 -6.16 15.64
C GLY A 43 -15.16 -4.89 15.28
N LEU A 44 -15.50 -4.24 14.16
CA LEU A 44 -14.82 -3.07 13.63
C LEU A 44 -15.36 -1.79 14.27
N THR A 45 -15.00 -1.56 15.54
CA THR A 45 -15.54 -0.48 16.39
C THR A 45 -15.49 0.90 15.74
N LEU A 46 -14.37 1.21 15.08
CA LEU A 46 -14.13 2.50 14.45
C LEU A 46 -15.10 2.79 13.30
N ILE A 47 -15.37 1.80 12.44
CA ILE A 47 -16.32 1.94 11.34
C ILE A 47 -17.75 1.92 11.88
N LYS A 48 -18.03 1.07 12.89
CA LYS A 48 -19.32 1.04 13.57
C LYS A 48 -19.67 2.43 14.13
N ASP A 49 -18.73 3.08 14.80
CA ASP A 49 -18.91 4.41 15.34
C ASP A 49 -19.15 5.47 14.26
N HIS A 50 -18.42 5.39 13.15
CA HIS A 50 -18.63 6.28 12.01
C HIS A 50 -20.03 6.10 11.39
N CYS A 51 -20.46 4.86 11.12
CA CYS A 51 -21.79 4.56 10.59
C CYS A 51 -22.89 5.08 11.53
N MET A 52 -22.74 4.82 12.83
CA MET A 52 -23.67 5.32 13.85
C MET A 52 -23.71 6.85 13.89
N GLY A 53 -22.56 7.52 13.77
CA GLY A 53 -22.46 8.97 13.67
C GLY A 53 -23.14 9.53 12.41
N PHE A 54 -23.05 8.82 11.29
CA PHE A 54 -23.72 9.20 10.05
C PHE A 54 -25.24 9.06 10.15
N ILE A 55 -25.74 7.96 10.72
CA ILE A 55 -27.17 7.66 10.88
C ILE A 55 -27.83 8.68 11.83
N THR A 56 -27.15 9.07 12.90
CA THR A 56 -27.72 9.92 13.95
C THR A 56 -27.84 11.40 13.55
N LYS A 57 -27.31 11.83 12.40
CA LYS A 57 -27.53 13.17 11.84
C LYS A 57 -29.00 13.37 11.47
N ASP A 58 -29.57 14.54 11.82
CA ASP A 58 -31.00 14.82 11.65
C ASP A 58 -31.49 14.59 10.20
N ASP A 59 -30.72 15.08 9.22
CA ASP A 59 -31.06 14.99 7.79
C ASP A 59 -30.99 13.56 7.22
N HIS A 60 -30.40 12.61 7.96
CA HIS A 60 -30.25 11.22 7.55
C HIS A 60 -31.17 10.29 8.32
N PHE A 61 -31.38 10.57 9.61
CA PHE A 61 -32.04 9.68 10.55
C PHE A 61 -33.45 9.32 10.11
N ILE A 62 -34.27 10.31 9.71
CA ILE A 62 -35.67 10.10 9.34
C ILE A 62 -35.76 9.17 8.12
N ASP A 63 -34.99 9.47 7.07
CA ASP A 63 -35.01 8.68 5.83
C ASP A 63 -34.59 7.22 6.09
N ILE A 64 -33.59 7.02 6.95
CA ILE A 64 -33.06 5.69 7.28
C ILE A 64 -34.06 4.91 8.13
N VAL A 65 -34.65 5.51 9.17
CA VAL A 65 -35.59 4.82 10.07
C VAL A 65 -36.87 4.41 9.36
N MET A 66 -37.30 5.19 8.36
CA MET A 66 -38.49 4.88 7.56
C MET A 66 -38.22 3.82 6.48
N SER A 67 -36.98 3.38 6.31
CA SER A 67 -36.59 2.41 5.29
C SER A 67 -36.91 0.96 5.71
N PRO A 68 -37.24 0.07 4.75
CA PRO A 68 -37.47 -1.34 5.05
C PRO A 68 -36.21 -2.05 5.55
N GLU A 69 -35.03 -1.60 5.13
CA GLU A 69 -33.75 -2.15 5.58
C GLU A 69 -33.51 -1.92 7.07
N PHE A 70 -33.99 -0.79 7.62
CA PHE A 70 -33.91 -0.53 9.05
C PHE A 70 -34.78 -1.50 9.86
N ALA A 71 -35.96 -1.85 9.35
CA ALA A 71 -36.83 -2.83 9.98
C ALA A 71 -36.25 -4.25 9.98
N ALA A 72 -35.37 -4.56 9.03
CA ALA A 72 -34.67 -5.84 8.94
C ALA A 72 -33.42 -5.93 9.84
N LEU A 73 -32.99 -4.83 10.45
CA LEU A 73 -31.80 -4.78 11.29
C LEU A 73 -31.99 -5.53 12.61
N GLU A 74 -30.90 -6.06 13.16
CA GLU A 74 -30.94 -6.73 14.46
C GLU A 74 -31.41 -5.79 15.59
N LYS A 75 -32.28 -6.30 16.46
CA LYS A 75 -32.91 -5.53 17.55
C LYS A 75 -31.89 -4.82 18.45
N MET A 76 -30.74 -5.45 18.71
CA MET A 76 -29.68 -4.85 19.53
C MET A 76 -29.09 -3.60 18.86
N LEU A 77 -28.82 -3.65 17.56
CA LEU A 77 -28.31 -2.52 16.78
C LEU A 77 -29.33 -1.38 16.68
N ILE A 78 -30.62 -1.69 16.50
CA ILE A 78 -31.69 -0.68 16.51
C ILE A 78 -31.70 0.08 17.83
N VAL A 79 -31.67 -0.64 18.96
CA VAL A 79 -31.65 -0.04 20.29
C VAL A 79 -30.42 0.83 20.49
N GLU A 80 -29.26 0.39 19.99
CA GLU A 80 -28.01 1.14 20.06
C GLU A 80 -28.06 2.44 19.25
N ILE A 81 -28.58 2.41 18.02
CA ILE A 81 -28.81 3.60 17.17
C ILE A 81 -29.69 4.61 17.91
N ILE A 82 -30.84 4.16 18.44
CA ILE A 82 -31.81 5.03 19.12
C ILE A 82 -31.19 5.63 20.40
N ARG A 83 -30.48 4.84 21.21
CA ARG A 83 -29.79 5.32 22.40
C ARG A 83 -28.75 6.38 22.06
N LYS A 84 -27.96 6.16 21.00
CA LYS A 84 -26.94 7.11 20.53
C LYS A 84 -27.56 8.39 19.98
N LYS A 85 -28.75 8.31 19.36
CA LYS A 85 -29.52 9.50 18.94
C LYS A 85 -30.03 10.32 20.12
N GLN A 86 -30.54 9.68 21.17
CA GLN A 86 -31.07 10.36 22.36
C GLN A 86 -29.97 10.93 23.25
N ASN A 87 -28.82 10.24 23.33
CA ASN A 87 -27.64 10.67 24.06
C ASN A 87 -26.47 10.82 23.09
N PRO A 88 -26.42 11.90 22.29
CA PRO A 88 -25.26 12.20 21.45
C PRO A 88 -24.08 12.51 22.37
N SER A 89 -23.28 11.50 22.69
CA SER A 89 -22.01 11.70 23.39
C SER A 89 -21.15 12.68 22.58
N LYS A 90 -20.60 13.72 23.23
CA LYS A 90 -19.67 14.70 22.62
C LYS A 90 -18.36 14.09 22.09
N HIS A 91 -18.16 12.79 22.24
CA HIS A 91 -17.20 12.08 21.41
C HIS A 91 -17.78 11.95 19.99
N SER A 92 -17.75 13.06 19.24
CA SER A 92 -17.27 12.87 17.88
C SER A 92 -15.92 12.19 18.06
N THR A 93 -15.82 10.95 17.62
CA THR A 93 -14.53 10.49 17.14
C THR A 93 -14.24 11.39 15.94
N ASP A 94 -13.80 12.62 16.20
CA ASP A 94 -12.85 13.28 15.32
C ASP A 94 -11.73 12.26 15.28
N MET A 95 -11.81 11.36 14.30
CA MET A 95 -10.67 10.67 13.80
C MET A 95 -9.73 11.80 13.43
N LYS A 96 -8.84 12.18 14.36
CA LYS A 96 -7.66 12.97 14.05
C LYS A 96 -6.80 12.07 13.21
N TYR A 97 -7.26 11.93 11.97
CA TYR A 97 -6.65 11.12 10.96
C TYR A 97 -5.54 11.96 10.42
N ASP A 98 -4.34 11.67 10.91
CA ASP A 98 -3.18 12.33 10.41
C ASP A 98 -2.96 11.83 8.98
N LYS A 99 -3.29 12.71 8.03
CA LYS A 99 -3.09 12.51 6.59
C LYS A 99 -1.62 12.22 6.25
N THR A 100 -0.70 12.41 7.19
CA THR A 100 0.73 12.15 7.05
C THR A 100 1.20 10.77 7.56
N ILE A 101 0.33 9.96 8.18
CA ILE A 101 0.70 8.62 8.72
C ILE A 101 0.97 7.56 7.62
N GLY A 102 0.61 7.83 6.37
CA GLY A 102 0.80 6.86 5.29
C GLY A 102 2.19 6.94 4.65
N THR A 103 2.98 5.87 4.74
CA THR A 103 4.06 5.61 3.79
C THR A 103 3.48 5.16 2.44
N SER A 104 4.18 5.47 1.34
CA SER A 104 3.88 4.88 0.04
C SER A 104 4.57 3.52 -0.09
N LEU A 105 4.07 2.64 -0.98
CA LEU A 105 4.78 1.41 -1.32
C LEU A 105 6.23 1.68 -1.74
N GLU A 106 6.47 2.79 -2.45
CA GLU A 106 7.81 3.27 -2.79
C GLU A 106 8.67 3.51 -1.54
N ASN A 107 8.14 4.22 -0.54
CA ASN A 107 8.85 4.48 0.72
C ASN A 107 9.09 3.17 1.51
N ASP A 108 8.08 2.31 1.60
CA ASP A 108 8.18 1.03 2.30
C ASP A 108 9.27 0.15 1.67
N MET A 109 9.29 0.04 0.34
CA MET A 109 10.29 -0.74 -0.38
C MET A 109 11.68 -0.10 -0.33
N ALA A 110 11.77 1.23 -0.26
CA ALA A 110 13.04 1.92 -0.05
C ALA A 110 13.61 1.65 1.36
N VAL A 111 12.76 1.64 2.40
CA VAL A 111 13.15 1.25 3.76
C VAL A 111 13.51 -0.23 3.80
N PHE A 112 12.74 -1.10 3.12
CA PHE A 112 13.00 -2.54 3.03
C PHE A 112 14.39 -2.82 2.42
N LEU A 113 14.77 -2.10 1.36
CA LEU A 113 16.12 -2.21 0.78
C LEU A 113 17.22 -1.73 1.74
N LYS A 114 17.02 -0.59 2.41
CA LYS A 114 18.09 0.10 3.15
C LYS A 114 18.34 -0.47 4.54
N SER A 115 17.27 -0.83 5.25
CA SER A 115 17.34 -1.19 6.68
C SER A 115 16.40 -2.31 7.10
N GLY A 116 15.16 -2.33 6.60
CA GLY A 116 14.10 -3.21 7.13
C GLY A 116 14.11 -4.65 6.63
N GLY A 117 14.74 -4.94 5.48
CA GLY A 117 14.65 -6.25 4.84
C GLY A 117 15.83 -7.19 5.05
N LYS A 118 16.87 -6.77 5.79
CA LYS A 118 18.17 -7.48 5.81
C LYS A 118 18.08 -8.97 6.20
N GLU A 119 17.16 -9.33 7.09
CA GLU A 119 16.97 -10.71 7.53
C GLU A 119 16.38 -11.63 6.46
N PHE A 120 15.75 -11.07 5.43
CA PHE A 120 15.12 -11.81 4.33
C PHE A 120 16.03 -11.91 3.10
N CYS A 121 17.21 -11.29 3.13
CA CYS A 121 18.14 -11.32 2.02
C CYS A 121 18.70 -12.74 1.80
N ASP A 122 18.62 -13.21 0.56
CA ASP A 122 18.97 -14.57 0.13
C ASP A 122 19.98 -14.58 -1.03
N ILE A 123 20.52 -13.40 -1.38
CA ILE A 123 21.57 -13.21 -2.37
C ILE A 123 22.45 -12.00 -2.03
N ASN A 124 23.70 -12.04 -2.45
CA ASN A 124 24.67 -10.96 -2.33
C ASN A 124 24.97 -10.35 -3.71
N LEU A 125 24.92 -9.03 -3.82
CA LEU A 125 25.32 -8.30 -5.00
C LEU A 125 26.63 -7.56 -4.73
N VAL A 126 27.61 -7.65 -5.62
CA VAL A 126 28.85 -6.89 -5.51
C VAL A 126 28.73 -5.63 -6.36
N LEU A 127 28.81 -4.49 -5.68
CA LEU A 127 28.70 -3.16 -6.25
C LEU A 127 29.93 -2.34 -5.89
N GLU A 128 30.76 -2.01 -6.88
CA GLU A 128 32.01 -1.25 -6.66
C GLU A 128 32.90 -1.88 -5.55
N GLY A 129 32.97 -3.22 -5.52
CA GLY A 129 33.70 -3.97 -4.50
C GLY A 129 33.02 -4.07 -3.13
N LYS A 130 31.82 -3.51 -2.95
CA LYS A 130 31.00 -3.64 -1.73
C LYS A 130 29.93 -4.71 -1.90
N VAL A 131 29.76 -5.54 -0.90
CA VAL A 131 28.69 -6.54 -0.86
C VAL A 131 27.40 -5.91 -0.35
N ILE A 132 26.35 -5.99 -1.16
CA ILE A 132 24.99 -5.52 -0.85
C ILE A 132 24.08 -6.74 -0.77
N PRO A 133 23.55 -7.10 0.42
CA PRO A 133 22.57 -8.16 0.54
C PRO A 133 21.24 -7.73 -0.11
N ALA A 134 20.60 -8.63 -0.86
CA ALA A 134 19.38 -8.37 -1.62
C ALA A 134 18.41 -9.56 -1.61
N HIS A 135 17.26 -9.41 -2.27
CA HIS A 135 16.17 -10.40 -2.28
C HIS A 135 15.94 -10.93 -3.70
N LYS A 136 16.13 -12.24 -3.91
CA LYS A 136 15.92 -12.92 -5.19
C LYS A 136 14.50 -12.71 -5.71
N SER A 137 13.51 -12.76 -4.82
CA SER A 137 12.09 -12.59 -5.17
C SER A 137 11.80 -11.24 -5.82
N ILE A 138 12.33 -10.15 -5.25
CA ILE A 138 12.16 -8.79 -5.78
C ILE A 138 12.93 -8.64 -7.10
N LEU A 139 14.18 -9.09 -7.14
CA LEU A 139 15.03 -9.00 -8.34
C LEU A 139 14.40 -9.76 -9.51
N ALA A 140 13.99 -11.03 -9.31
CA ALA A 140 13.40 -11.85 -10.36
C ALA A 140 12.01 -11.38 -10.80
N ALA A 141 11.22 -10.77 -9.92
CA ALA A 141 9.91 -10.23 -10.28
C ALA A 141 10.01 -9.00 -11.20
N ARG A 142 11.15 -8.30 -11.19
CA ARG A 142 11.31 -6.99 -11.84
C ARG A 142 12.30 -7.01 -13.00
N CYS A 143 13.14 -8.04 -13.10
CA CYS A 143 14.26 -8.14 -14.04
C CYS A 143 14.40 -9.59 -14.53
N THR A 144 14.14 -9.83 -15.82
CA THR A 144 14.17 -11.19 -16.40
C THR A 144 15.57 -11.78 -16.44
N TYR A 145 16.62 -10.96 -16.47
CA TYR A 145 17.99 -11.43 -16.31
C TYR A 145 18.19 -12.14 -14.97
N PHE A 146 17.78 -11.53 -13.85
CA PHE A 146 17.85 -12.16 -12.54
C PHE A 146 16.93 -13.39 -12.47
N GLN A 147 15.75 -13.33 -13.09
CA GLN A 147 14.85 -14.48 -13.18
C GLN A 147 15.51 -15.68 -13.89
N ALA A 148 16.16 -15.46 -15.03
CA ALA A 148 16.86 -16.50 -15.78
C ALA A 148 18.10 -17.00 -15.03
N MET A 149 18.89 -16.10 -14.44
CA MET A 149 20.06 -16.43 -13.63
C MET A 149 19.67 -17.36 -12.47
N PHE A 150 18.64 -17.01 -11.70
CA PHE A 150 18.26 -17.81 -10.52
C PHE A 150 17.64 -19.16 -10.89
N ARG A 151 17.12 -19.31 -12.11
CA ARG A 151 16.58 -20.58 -12.61
C ARG A 151 17.66 -21.49 -13.21
N SER A 152 18.64 -20.93 -13.91
CA SER A 152 19.51 -21.70 -14.80
C SER A 152 21.00 -21.61 -14.48
N PHE A 153 21.47 -20.53 -13.85
CA PHE A 153 22.90 -20.24 -13.69
C PHE A 153 23.19 -19.56 -12.34
N MET A 154 22.62 -20.09 -11.26
CA MET A 154 22.78 -19.51 -9.92
C MET A 154 24.24 -19.69 -9.45
N PRO A 155 24.95 -18.60 -9.06
CA PRO A 155 26.29 -18.70 -8.49
C PRO A 155 26.31 -19.59 -7.23
N ALA A 156 27.33 -20.45 -7.12
CA ALA A 156 27.45 -21.41 -6.01
C ALA A 156 27.60 -20.73 -4.64
N ASP A 157 28.16 -19.53 -4.62
CA ASP A 157 28.37 -18.70 -3.42
C ASP A 157 27.23 -17.70 -3.16
N ASN A 158 26.16 -17.74 -3.97
CA ASN A 158 25.07 -16.76 -3.97
C ASN A 158 25.54 -15.30 -4.17
N THR A 159 26.64 -15.08 -4.89
CA THR A 159 27.17 -13.74 -5.16
C THR A 159 27.07 -13.39 -6.65
N VAL A 160 26.53 -12.22 -6.97
CA VAL A 160 26.48 -11.68 -8.33
C VAL A 160 27.35 -10.43 -8.43
N ASN A 161 28.27 -10.42 -9.40
CA ASN A 161 29.15 -9.28 -9.64
C ASN A 161 28.49 -8.21 -10.51
N GLU A 162 28.91 -6.95 -10.35
CA GLU A 162 28.56 -5.80 -11.19
C GLU A 162 27.09 -5.35 -11.10
N ALA A 163 26.58 -5.16 -9.88
CA ALA A 163 25.31 -4.45 -9.69
C ALA A 163 25.51 -2.92 -9.77
N PHE A 164 24.45 -2.18 -10.14
CA PHE A 164 24.40 -0.71 -10.12
C PHE A 164 23.44 -0.20 -9.04
N SER A 165 23.81 0.86 -8.34
CA SER A 165 23.05 1.38 -7.19
C SER A 165 21.72 1.94 -7.67
N SER A 166 21.76 2.72 -8.76
CA SER A 166 20.57 3.26 -9.42
C SER A 166 19.66 2.17 -9.99
N LEU A 167 20.21 1.07 -10.50
CA LEU A 167 19.41 -0.07 -10.94
C LEU A 167 18.68 -0.73 -9.76
N LEU A 168 19.37 -0.93 -8.64
CA LEU A 168 18.79 -1.56 -7.46
C LEU A 168 17.65 -0.71 -6.86
N ARG A 169 17.84 0.62 -6.80
CA ARG A 169 16.79 1.57 -6.39
C ARG A 169 15.57 1.49 -7.32
N TYR A 170 15.79 1.47 -8.63
CA TYR A 170 14.71 1.32 -9.60
C TYR A 170 13.96 -0.02 -9.45
N ILE A 171 14.68 -1.12 -9.26
CA ILE A 171 14.08 -2.45 -9.07
C ILE A 171 13.20 -2.48 -7.81
N TYR A 172 13.69 -1.98 -6.68
CA TYR A 172 12.96 -2.07 -5.41
C TYR A 172 11.80 -1.09 -5.32
N TYR A 173 12.01 0.17 -5.71
CA TYR A 173 11.03 1.22 -5.45
C TYR A 173 10.81 2.21 -6.60
N GLY A 174 11.35 1.91 -7.80
CA GLY A 174 11.00 2.63 -9.02
C GLY A 174 11.62 4.02 -9.18
N ASP A 175 12.65 4.33 -8.40
CA ASP A 175 13.35 5.61 -8.45
C ASP A 175 14.14 5.76 -9.75
N THR A 176 13.86 6.84 -10.46
CA THR A 176 14.47 7.19 -11.75
C THR A 176 15.43 8.37 -11.65
N LYS A 177 15.64 8.92 -10.44
CA LYS A 177 16.61 9.98 -10.20
C LYS A 177 17.99 9.35 -10.09
N MET A 178 18.83 9.59 -11.08
CA MET A 178 20.20 9.07 -11.12
C MET A 178 21.11 10.05 -11.86
N PRO A 179 22.42 10.01 -11.60
CA PRO A 179 23.35 10.86 -12.32
C PRO A 179 23.45 10.45 -13.81
N PRO A 180 23.92 11.35 -14.71
CA PRO A 180 23.99 11.07 -16.14
C PRO A 180 24.86 9.85 -16.49
N GLU A 181 25.92 9.59 -15.72
CA GLU A 181 26.80 8.44 -15.89
C GLU A 181 26.02 7.13 -15.72
N ASP A 182 25.26 7.00 -14.63
CA ASP A 182 24.38 5.86 -14.40
C ASP A 182 23.31 5.75 -15.50
N SER A 183 22.79 6.89 -15.97
CA SER A 183 21.80 6.92 -17.05
C SER A 183 22.37 6.38 -18.36
N LEU A 184 23.65 6.66 -18.67
CA LEU A 184 24.32 6.17 -19.87
C LEU A 184 24.44 4.64 -19.85
N TYR A 185 24.89 4.08 -18.72
CA TYR A 185 24.99 2.62 -18.56
C TYR A 185 23.61 1.95 -18.54
N LEU A 186 22.62 2.56 -17.88
CA LEU A 186 21.28 1.98 -17.74
C LEU A 186 20.36 2.24 -18.93
N PHE A 187 20.72 3.10 -19.88
CA PHE A 187 19.92 3.33 -21.08
C PHE A 187 19.75 2.06 -21.92
N GLN A 188 20.81 1.24 -22.00
CA GLN A 188 20.77 -0.04 -22.70
C GLN A 188 20.30 -1.19 -21.79
N ALA A 189 20.25 -0.99 -20.47
CA ALA A 189 19.89 -2.03 -19.53
C ALA A 189 18.55 -2.73 -19.86
N PRO A 190 17.47 -2.06 -20.29
CA PRO A 190 16.24 -2.75 -20.69
C PRO A 190 16.41 -3.81 -21.78
N CYS A 191 17.35 -3.62 -22.71
CA CYS A 191 17.65 -4.58 -23.78
C CYS A 191 18.36 -5.85 -23.25
N PHE A 192 19.11 -5.72 -22.15
CA PHE A 192 19.91 -6.82 -21.57
C PHE A 192 19.23 -7.48 -20.36
N TYR A 193 18.62 -6.68 -19.50
CA TYR A 193 18.05 -7.09 -18.22
C TYR A 193 16.56 -7.45 -18.29
N GLY A 194 15.85 -6.99 -19.33
CA GLY A 194 14.43 -7.24 -19.56
C GLY A 194 13.56 -6.83 -18.37
N PHE A 195 13.28 -5.54 -18.27
CA PHE A 195 12.37 -5.01 -17.24
C PHE A 195 10.90 -5.21 -17.63
N THR A 196 10.02 -5.12 -16.63
CA THR A 196 8.56 -5.24 -16.84
C THR A 196 7.96 -4.16 -17.75
N ASN A 197 8.67 -3.04 -17.95
CA ASN A 197 8.26 -1.95 -18.86
C ASN A 197 9.46 -1.10 -19.31
N ASN A 198 9.24 -0.22 -20.28
CA ASN A 198 10.26 0.68 -20.85
C ASN A 198 10.46 1.99 -20.07
N ARG A 199 9.92 2.09 -18.84
CA ARG A 199 9.95 3.35 -18.06
C ARG A 199 11.40 3.78 -17.78
N LEU A 200 12.27 2.87 -17.33
CA LEU A 200 13.68 3.17 -17.09
C LEU A 200 14.35 3.75 -18.34
N GLN A 201 14.11 3.15 -19.51
CA GLN A 201 14.69 3.61 -20.77
C GLN A 201 14.30 5.05 -21.11
N ALA A 202 13.00 5.36 -20.99
CA ALA A 202 12.47 6.68 -21.29
C ALA A 202 13.06 7.75 -20.35
N PHE A 203 13.22 7.42 -19.07
CA PHE A 203 13.83 8.33 -18.10
C PHE A 203 15.34 8.52 -18.31
N CYS A 204 16.09 7.45 -18.59
CA CYS A 204 17.51 7.57 -18.93
C CYS A 204 17.71 8.44 -20.18
N LYS A 205 16.89 8.26 -21.22
CA LYS A 205 16.90 9.12 -22.42
C LYS A 205 16.70 10.59 -22.07
N HIS A 206 15.64 10.89 -21.33
CA HIS A 206 15.31 12.26 -20.95
C HIS A 206 16.40 12.88 -20.04
N ASN A 207 17.00 12.11 -19.14
CA ASN A 207 18.09 12.59 -18.29
C ASN A 207 19.32 12.98 -19.12
N LEU A 208 19.72 12.12 -20.06
CA LEU A 208 20.84 12.38 -20.97
C LEU A 208 20.58 13.60 -21.86
N GLU A 209 19.38 13.75 -22.41
CA GLU A 209 18.99 14.89 -23.26
C GLU A 209 19.04 16.24 -22.52
N ASN A 210 18.81 16.27 -21.21
CA ASN A 210 18.75 17.52 -20.43
C ASN A 210 20.02 17.84 -19.64
N ASN A 211 20.94 16.88 -19.45
CA ASN A 211 22.13 17.06 -18.61
C ASN A 211 23.45 16.94 -19.39
N ILE A 212 23.41 16.56 -20.67
CA ILE A 212 24.56 16.60 -21.58
C ILE A 212 24.41 17.84 -22.46
N THR A 213 24.85 19.00 -21.96
CA THR A 213 25.06 20.23 -22.76
C THR A 213 26.44 20.80 -22.48
#